data_AF-A0A7S1LF27-F1
#
_entry.id   AF-A0A7S1LF27-F1
#
_cell.length_a   1.000
_cell.length_b   1.000
_cell.length_c   1.000
_cell.angle_alpha   90.00
_cell.angle_beta   90.00
_cell.angle_gamma   90.00
#
_symmetry.space_group_name_H-M   'P 1'
#
loop_
_entity.id
_entity.type
_entity.pdbx_description
1 polymer ?
#
loop_
_entity_poly.entity_id
_entity_poly.type
_entity_poly.pdbx_seq_one_letter_code
_entity_poly.pdbx_strand_id
1 'polypeptide(L)'
;VVDLDAGGGKAAVLKPCLQGSLTDTTQEWDTPASGFVINRYHGLCMFPGVLPGRVDVDRALLLVPCPTTTQVWQMLPSGQIRNSMTGKCIDSMRNSTMSWWDLSEWPCDEKRAEQQWEQVA
;
A
#
# COMPACT_ATOMS: atom_id res chain seq x y z
N VAL A 1 -6.77 6.70 -4.46
CA VAL A 1 -6.62 5.26 -4.74
C VAL A 1 -5.15 4.90 -4.67
N VAL A 2 -4.82 3.69 -4.25
CA VAL A 2 -3.42 3.23 -4.17
C VAL A 2 -2.93 2.93 -5.58
N ASP A 3 -1.80 3.54 -5.95
CA ASP A 3 -1.16 3.45 -7.26
C ASP A 3 0.33 3.14 -7.09
N LEU A 4 1.02 2.98 -8.22
CA LEU A 4 2.45 2.78 -8.26
C LEU A 4 3.16 4.07 -8.64
N ASP A 5 4.35 4.26 -8.10
CA ASP A 5 5.17 5.37 -8.52
C ASP A 5 5.62 5.16 -9.97
N ALA A 6 5.38 6.16 -10.82
CA ALA A 6 5.75 6.14 -12.22
C ALA A 6 7.28 6.27 -12.42
N GLY A 7 8.03 6.60 -11.36
CA GLY A 7 9.48 6.81 -11.36
C GLY A 7 10.36 5.55 -11.26
N GLY A 8 9.86 4.35 -11.59
CA GLY A 8 10.66 3.13 -11.68
C GLY A 8 10.94 2.39 -10.36
N GLY A 9 10.35 2.85 -9.25
CA GLY A 9 10.44 2.18 -7.95
C GLY A 9 9.21 1.35 -7.71
N LYS A 10 9.39 0.13 -7.20
CA LYS A 10 8.32 -0.78 -6.74
C LYS A 10 7.43 -0.18 -5.62
N ALA A 11 7.51 1.10 -5.30
CA ALA A 11 6.79 1.71 -4.19
C ALA A 11 5.33 1.96 -4.53
N ALA A 12 4.45 1.63 -3.57
CA ALA A 12 3.06 1.99 -3.58
C ALA A 12 2.88 3.41 -3.02
N VAL A 13 2.03 4.20 -3.66
CA VAL A 13 1.76 5.60 -3.37
C VAL A 13 0.25 5.86 -3.43
N LEU A 14 -0.22 6.96 -2.83
CA LEU A 14 -1.60 7.40 -2.98
C LEU A 14 -1.69 8.46 -4.07
N LYS A 15 -2.47 8.19 -5.11
CA LYS A 15 -2.73 9.11 -6.24
C LYS A 15 -4.24 9.24 -6.53
N PRO A 16 -4.66 10.31 -7.24
CA PRO A 16 -6.00 10.40 -7.80
C PRO A 16 -6.30 9.22 -8.73
N CYS A 17 -7.57 8.86 -8.85
CA CYS A 17 -7.99 7.82 -9.79
C CYS A 17 -7.60 8.20 -11.22
N LEU A 18 -6.91 7.32 -11.93
CA LEU A 18 -6.68 7.48 -13.36
C LEU A 18 -7.95 7.09 -14.12
N GLN A 19 -8.97 7.96 -14.10
CA GLN A 19 -10.16 7.75 -14.92
C GLN A 19 -9.81 7.96 -16.41
N GLY A 20 -10.00 6.94 -17.25
CA GLY A 20 -9.92 7.09 -18.71
C GLY A 20 -9.32 5.92 -19.48
N SER A 21 -8.72 4.94 -18.80
CA SER A 21 -8.15 3.75 -19.47
C SER A 21 -8.76 2.49 -18.88
N LEU A 22 -9.58 1.78 -19.67
CA LEU A 22 -10.15 0.48 -19.30
C LEU A 22 -9.10 -0.64 -19.16
N THR A 23 -7.85 -0.35 -19.52
CA THR A 23 -6.73 -1.30 -19.46
C THR A 23 -5.70 -0.92 -18.39
N ASP A 24 -5.86 0.22 -17.73
CA ASP A 24 -4.96 0.63 -16.66
C ASP A 24 -5.45 0.08 -15.32
N THR A 25 -4.89 -1.06 -14.94
CA THR A 25 -5.19 -1.73 -13.68
C THR A 25 -4.08 -1.50 -12.63
N THR A 26 -3.22 -0.48 -12.78
CA THR A 26 -2.17 -0.19 -11.77
C THR A 26 -2.74 0.22 -10.43
N GLN A 27 -3.98 0.70 -10.44
CA GLN A 27 -4.76 1.13 -9.28
C GLN A 27 -5.78 0.08 -8.81
N GLU A 28 -5.79 -1.12 -9.41
CA GLU A 28 -6.66 -2.23 -9.04
C GLU A 28 -5.89 -3.31 -8.26
N TRP A 29 -6.54 -3.86 -7.23
CA TRP A 29 -5.90 -4.73 -6.24
C TRP A 29 -6.76 -5.96 -5.94
N ASP A 30 -6.20 -7.15 -6.12
CA ASP A 30 -6.82 -8.40 -5.71
C ASP A 30 -6.50 -8.70 -4.24
N THR A 31 -7.54 -9.00 -3.45
CA THR A 31 -7.43 -9.32 -2.02
C THR A 31 -7.97 -10.72 -1.74
N PRO A 32 -7.27 -11.80 -2.15
CA PRO A 32 -7.70 -13.16 -1.89
C PRO A 32 -7.80 -13.46 -0.39
N ALA A 33 -8.58 -14.50 -0.04
CA ALA A 33 -8.76 -14.94 1.35
C ALA A 33 -7.45 -15.33 2.08
N SER A 34 -6.35 -15.53 1.34
CA SER A 34 -5.01 -15.72 1.89
C SER A 34 -4.40 -14.46 2.54
N GLY A 35 -5.04 -13.30 2.39
CA GLY A 35 -4.59 -12.03 2.97
C GLY A 35 -3.51 -11.30 2.17
N PHE A 36 -3.16 -11.78 0.97
CA PHE A 36 -2.30 -11.01 0.07
C PHE A 36 -3.06 -9.79 -0.46
N VAL A 37 -2.33 -8.70 -0.73
CA VAL A 37 -2.84 -7.58 -1.51
C VAL A 37 -1.98 -7.51 -2.77
N ILE A 38 -2.57 -7.89 -3.89
CA ILE A 38 -1.87 -8.15 -5.15
C ILE A 38 -2.24 -7.06 -6.13
N ASN A 39 -1.24 -6.38 -6.69
CA ASN A 39 -1.49 -5.42 -7.75
C ASN A 39 -1.92 -6.15 -9.03
N ARG A 40 -3.08 -5.82 -9.60
CA ARG A 40 -3.65 -6.54 -10.74
C ARG A 40 -2.84 -6.35 -12.02
N TYR A 41 -2.21 -5.20 -12.20
CA TYR A 41 -1.36 -4.92 -13.37
C TYR A 41 -0.04 -5.72 -13.34
N HIS A 42 0.66 -5.77 -12.21
CA HIS A 42 1.96 -6.45 -12.12
C HIS A 42 1.90 -7.91 -11.63
N GLY A 43 0.82 -8.34 -10.98
CA GLY A 43 0.75 -9.63 -10.29
C GLY A 43 1.71 -9.74 -9.09
N LEU A 44 2.13 -8.61 -8.52
CA LEU A 44 3.08 -8.55 -7.39
C LEU A 44 2.35 -8.25 -6.08
N CYS A 45 2.90 -8.76 -4.97
CA CYS A 45 2.34 -8.58 -3.64
C CYS A 45 2.90 -7.32 -2.97
N MET A 46 2.03 -6.65 -2.23
CA MET A 46 2.40 -5.58 -1.31
C MET A 46 3.24 -6.11 -0.15
N PHE A 47 4.42 -5.52 0.01
CA PHE A 47 5.47 -5.92 0.94
C PHE A 47 5.99 -4.72 1.73
N PRO A 48 6.07 -4.80 3.06
CA PRO A 48 6.70 -3.76 3.84
C PRO A 48 8.22 -3.90 3.78
N GLY A 49 8.88 -2.90 3.22
CA GLY A 49 10.32 -2.92 2.98
C GLY A 49 11.01 -1.61 3.31
N VAL A 50 12.34 -1.67 3.37
CA VAL A 50 13.17 -0.47 3.52
C VAL A 50 13.52 0.04 2.13
N LEU A 51 13.21 1.31 1.86
CA LEU A 51 13.71 2.00 0.68
C LEU A 51 15.04 2.68 1.04
N PRO A 52 16.16 2.32 0.40
CA PRO A 52 17.42 3.03 0.60
C PRO A 52 17.24 4.53 0.34
N GLY A 53 17.63 5.37 1.30
CA GLY A 53 17.53 6.82 1.19
C GLY A 53 16.26 7.46 1.74
N ARG A 54 15.26 6.69 2.20
CA ARG A 54 14.17 7.22 3.03
C ARG A 54 14.47 7.02 4.51
N VAL A 55 14.67 8.12 5.21
CA VAL A 55 15.00 8.16 6.65
C VAL A 55 13.80 8.55 7.52
N ASP A 56 12.68 8.89 6.88
CA ASP A 56 11.45 9.42 7.49
C ASP A 56 10.31 8.39 7.57
N VAL A 57 10.45 7.24 6.88
CA VAL A 57 9.49 6.13 6.96
C VAL A 57 10.17 4.86 7.43
N ASP A 58 9.66 4.24 8.50
CA ASP A 58 10.20 3.00 9.07
C ASP A 58 10.26 1.88 8.01
N ARG A 59 9.18 1.74 7.24
CA ARG A 59 9.04 0.80 6.12
C ARG A 59 8.08 1.34 5.08
N ALA A 60 8.54 1.55 3.85
CA ALA A 60 7.67 1.86 2.72
C ALA A 60 6.94 0.59 2.25
N LEU A 61 5.80 0.75 1.60
CA LEU A 61 5.11 -0.34 0.94
C LEU A 61 5.61 -0.50 -0.49
N LEU A 62 6.07 -1.70 -0.81
CA LEU A 62 6.69 -2.07 -2.08
C LEU A 62 5.92 -3.20 -2.76
N LEU A 63 6.15 -3.40 -4.05
CA LEU A 63 5.69 -4.53 -4.84
C LEU A 63 6.82 -5.50 -5.15
N VAL A 64 6.74 -6.70 -4.60
CA VAL A 64 7.72 -7.77 -4.85
C VAL A 64 6.99 -9.09 -5.15
N PRO A 65 7.67 -10.08 -5.77
CA PRO A 65 7.04 -11.36 -6.03
C PRO A 65 6.43 -11.99 -4.78
N CYS A 66 5.28 -12.64 -4.96
CA CYS A 66 4.61 -13.42 -3.92
C CYS A 66 5.22 -14.84 -3.84
N PRO A 67 5.08 -15.59 -2.72
CA PRO A 67 4.65 -15.17 -1.39
C PRO A 67 5.84 -15.00 -0.42
N THR A 68 5.69 -14.09 0.55
CA THR A 68 6.51 -14.04 1.77
C THR A 68 5.63 -13.83 3.01
N THR A 69 6.13 -14.20 4.19
CA THR A 69 5.35 -14.13 5.45
C THR A 69 4.96 -12.69 5.84
N THR A 70 5.69 -11.69 5.36
CA THR A 70 5.39 -10.27 5.63
C THR A 70 4.41 -9.64 4.63
N GLN A 71 3.89 -10.40 3.66
CA GLN A 71 2.93 -9.91 2.67
C GLN A 71 1.46 -10.22 3.02
N VAL A 72 1.21 -10.66 4.26
CA VAL A 72 -0.14 -10.98 4.73
C VAL A 72 -0.72 -9.78 5.46
N TRP A 73 -1.87 -9.32 5.00
CA TRP A 73 -2.58 -8.14 5.46
C TRP A 73 -3.99 -8.51 5.91
N GLN A 74 -4.43 -7.86 6.99
CA GLN A 74 -5.74 -8.05 7.58
C GLN A 74 -6.50 -6.73 7.53
N MET A 75 -7.61 -6.71 6.79
CA MET A 75 -8.61 -5.64 6.90
C MET A 75 -9.32 -5.77 8.25
N LEU A 76 -9.28 -4.71 9.03
CA LEU A 76 -9.92 -4.62 10.34
C LEU A 76 -11.31 -3.95 10.20
N PRO A 77 -12.29 -4.30 11.06
CA PRO A 77 -13.60 -3.63 11.07
C PRO A 77 -13.54 -2.12 11.32
N SER A 78 -12.44 -1.64 11.91
CA SER A 78 -12.19 -0.23 12.15
C SER A 78 -11.84 0.56 10.89
N GLY A 79 -11.59 -0.11 9.75
CA GLY A 79 -11.13 0.52 8.49
C GLY A 79 -9.62 0.44 8.27
N GLN A 80 -8.87 -0.03 9.27
CA GLN A 80 -7.42 -0.19 9.14
C GLN A 80 -7.02 -1.46 8.38
N ILE A 81 -5.89 -1.41 7.68
CA ILE A 81 -5.26 -2.59 7.06
C ILE A 81 -3.97 -2.90 7.81
N ARG A 82 -3.96 -3.98 8.58
CA ARG A 82 -2.85 -4.34 9.46
C ARG A 82 -2.02 -5.48 8.88
N ASN A 83 -0.70 -5.35 8.88
CA ASN A 83 0.19 -6.44 8.55
C ASN A 83 0.15 -7.52 9.64
N SER A 84 -0.07 -8.77 9.27
CA SER A 84 -0.20 -9.87 10.22
C SER A 84 1.11 -10.22 10.94
N MET A 85 2.26 -9.91 10.34
CA MET A 85 3.57 -10.19 10.96
C MET A 85 4.06 -9.03 11.82
N THR A 86 3.97 -7.79 11.34
CA THR A 86 4.54 -6.63 12.05
C THR A 86 3.58 -6.02 13.06
N GLY A 87 2.27 -6.26 12.89
CA GLY A 87 1.22 -5.63 13.69
C GLY A 87 1.00 -4.14 13.38
N LYS A 88 1.73 -3.56 12.43
CA LYS A 88 1.59 -2.17 11.98
C LYS A 88 0.51 -2.04 10.90
N CYS A 89 -0.03 -0.84 10.74
CA CYS A 89 -1.07 -0.52 9.78
C CYS A 89 -0.51 0.22 8.56
N ILE A 90 -1.16 0.06 7.41
CA ILE A 90 -0.92 0.89 6.22
C ILE A 90 -1.27 2.34 6.56
N ASP A 91 -0.32 3.24 6.38
CA ASP A 91 -0.44 4.68 6.63
C ASP A 91 -0.06 5.46 5.36
N SER A 92 -0.89 6.44 4.99
CA SER A 92 -0.52 7.42 3.98
C SER A 92 0.21 8.60 4.61
N MET A 93 1.46 8.82 4.21
CA MET A 93 2.28 9.92 4.70
C MET A 93 2.49 10.98 3.63
N ARG A 94 2.18 12.23 3.96
CA ARG A 94 2.39 13.36 3.06
C ARG A 94 3.87 13.68 2.95
N ASN A 95 4.44 13.49 1.77
CA ASN A 95 5.78 13.94 1.45
C ASN A 95 5.74 15.39 0.94
N SER A 96 6.46 16.31 1.58
CA SER A 96 6.45 17.73 1.20
C SER A 96 7.14 18.01 -0.14
N THR A 97 7.88 17.03 -0.67
CA THR A 97 8.66 17.18 -1.91
C THR A 97 7.99 16.54 -3.13
N MET A 98 6.90 15.79 -2.94
CA MET A 98 6.20 15.06 -4.01
C MET A 98 4.74 15.52 -4.13
N SER A 99 4.15 15.35 -5.31
CA SER A 99 2.73 15.65 -5.55
C SER A 99 1.78 14.53 -5.09
N TRP A 100 2.32 13.42 -4.58
CA TRP A 100 1.58 12.26 -4.08
C TRP A 100 2.00 11.91 -2.65
N TRP A 101 1.20 11.08 -2.00
CA TRP A 101 1.50 10.59 -0.65
C TRP A 101 2.19 9.24 -0.74
N ASP A 102 3.11 9.00 0.17
CA ASP A 102 3.77 7.71 0.30
C ASP A 102 2.92 6.76 1.13
N LEU A 103 3.01 5.46 0.85
CA LEU A 103 2.45 4.45 1.72
C LEU A 103 3.55 3.77 2.52
N SER A 104 3.30 3.62 3.81
CA SER A 104 4.24 3.02 4.76
C SER A 104 3.51 2.16 5.79
N GLU A 105 4.28 1.42 6.59
CA GLU A 105 3.78 0.83 7.83
C GLU A 105 4.03 1.77 9.02
N TRP A 106 2.98 2.00 9.81
CA TRP A 106 3.06 2.78 11.04
C TRP A 106 2.27 2.11 12.18
N PRO A 107 2.58 2.37 13.48
CA PRO A 107 1.71 1.94 14.56
C PRO A 107 0.25 2.31 14.30
N CYS A 108 -0.65 1.34 14.50
CA CYS A 108 -2.07 1.51 14.25
C CYS A 108 -2.68 2.55 15.20
N ASP A 109 -3.43 3.50 14.65
CA ASP A 109 -4.18 4.52 15.37
C ASP A 109 -5.54 4.74 14.70
N GLU A 110 -6.62 4.36 15.39
CA GLU A 110 -7.98 4.42 14.86
C GLU A 110 -8.48 5.85 14.63
N LYS A 111 -7.83 6.84 15.25
CA LYS A 111 -8.19 8.26 15.09
C LYS A 111 -7.53 8.90 13.88
N ARG A 112 -6.59 8.20 13.23
CA ARG A 112 -5.79 8.71 12.12
C ARG A 112 -6.50 8.39 10.81
N ALA A 113 -6.96 9.42 10.12
CA ALA A 113 -7.69 9.27 8.85
C ALA A 113 -6.81 8.65 7.76
N GLU A 114 -5.51 8.90 7.81
CA GLU A 114 -4.48 8.37 6.90
C GLU A 114 -4.28 6.85 7.00
N GLN A 115 -4.89 6.20 8.00
CA GLN A 115 -4.88 4.76 8.18
C GLN A 115 -6.26 4.12 7.94
N GLN A 116 -7.23 4.90 7.45
CA GLN A 116 -8.58 4.43 7.17
C GLN A 116 -8.73 4.13 5.68
N TRP A 117 -9.10 2.89 5.39
CA TRP A 117 -9.17 2.35 4.05
C TRP A 117 -10.49 1.62 3.88
N GLU A 118 -11.05 1.73 2.68
CA GLU A 118 -12.20 0.94 2.26
C GLU A 118 -11.88 0.22 0.96
N GLN A 119 -12.45 -0.97 0.81
CA GLN A 119 -12.44 -1.66 -0.47
C GLN A 119 -13.54 -1.07 -1.33
N VAL A 120 -13.16 -0.40 -2.40
CA VAL A 120 -14.08 0.10 -3.42
C VAL A 120 -14.32 -0.98 -4.47
N ALA A 121 -15.58 -1.15 -4.85
CA ALA A 121 -16.05 -2.14 -5.84
C ALA A 121 -15.93 -1.62 -7.28
#